data_AF-A0A5Q0UUJ9-F1
#
_entry.id   AF-A0A5Q0UUJ9-F1
#
_cell.length_a   1.000
_cell.length_b   1.000
_cell.length_c   1.000
_cell.angle_alpha   90.00
_cell.angle_beta   90.00
_cell.angle_gamma   90.00
#
_symmetry.space_group_name_H-M   'P 1'
#
loop_
_entity.id
_entity.type
_entity.pdbx_description
1 polymer ?
#
loop_
_entity_poly.entity_id
_entity_poly.type
_entity_poly.pdbx_seq_one_letter_code
_entity_poly.pdbx_strand_id
1 'polypeptide(L)'
;MIDQYKHQQLRIGSVSPEQISAWANKILPNGEIVGEVTKPYTFHYKTNKPEKDGLFCERIFGPIKSGICACGNYRVIGDKKEDQKFC
;
A
#
# COMPACT_ATOMS: atom_id res chain seq x y z
N MET A 1 -7.82 -18.69 1.18
CA MET A 1 -7.01 -19.92 1.00
C MET A 1 -6.41 -19.82 -0.39
N ILE A 2 -5.08 -19.72 -0.51
CA ILE A 2 -4.41 -19.60 -1.81
C ILE A 2 -4.41 -20.99 -2.48
N ASP A 3 -4.74 -21.03 -3.77
CA ASP A 3 -4.86 -22.23 -4.58
C ASP A 3 -3.46 -22.77 -4.93
N GLN A 4 -2.85 -23.48 -3.96
CA GLN A 4 -1.45 -23.93 -4.01
C GLN A 4 -1.16 -24.96 -5.11
N TYR A 5 -2.18 -25.56 -5.70
CA TYR A 5 -2.03 -26.72 -6.60
C TYR A 5 -2.42 -26.44 -8.06
N LYS A 6 -2.85 -25.22 -8.40
CA LYS A 6 -3.32 -24.91 -9.74
C LYS A 6 -2.23 -24.77 -10.80
N HIS A 7 -0.97 -24.63 -10.38
CA HIS A 7 0.15 -24.30 -11.26
C HIS A 7 1.12 -25.49 -11.35
N GLN A 8 1.43 -25.91 -12.58
CA GLN A 8 2.30 -27.07 -12.83
C GLN A 8 3.79 -26.80 -12.57
N GLN A 9 4.23 -25.53 -12.60
CA GLN A 9 5.63 -25.16 -12.43
C GLN A 9 5.80 -23.76 -11.83
N LEU A 10 6.86 -23.59 -11.02
CA LEU A 10 7.34 -22.31 -10.51
C LEU A 10 8.51 -21.82 -11.36
N ARG A 11 8.51 -20.54 -11.75
CA ARG A 11 9.61 -19.92 -12.50
C ARG A 11 10.35 -18.93 -11.61
N ILE A 12 11.68 -18.96 -11.68
CA ILE A 12 12.58 -18.04 -10.96
C ILE A 12 13.54 -17.47 -12.01
N GLY A 13 13.86 -16.18 -11.91
CA GLY A 13 14.77 -15.49 -12.81
C GLY A 13 15.13 -14.11 -12.31
N SER A 14 16.10 -13.48 -12.97
CA SER A 14 16.46 -12.09 -12.71
C SER A 14 15.33 -11.14 -13.08
N VAL A 15 15.29 -10.01 -12.39
CA VAL A 15 14.25 -8.99 -12.53
C VAL A 15 14.90 -7.69 -12.99
N SER A 16 14.27 -6.98 -13.93
CA SER A 16 14.76 -5.68 -14.39
C SER A 16 14.33 -4.54 -13.45
N PRO A 17 15.06 -3.41 -13.40
CA PRO A 17 14.68 -2.25 -12.57
C PRO A 17 13.27 -1.72 -12.86
N GLU A 18 12.82 -1.79 -14.12
CA GLU A 18 11.48 -1.37 -14.53
C GLU A 18 10.42 -2.28 -13.93
N GLN A 19 10.68 -3.59 -13.87
CA GLN A 19 9.78 -4.57 -13.27
C GLN A 19 9.70 -4.40 -11.75
N ILE A 20 10.82 -4.09 -11.07
CA ILE A 20 10.81 -3.76 -9.64
C ILE A 20 9.97 -2.51 -9.38
N SER A 21 10.16 -1.48 -10.19
CA SER A 21 9.41 -0.22 -10.09
C SER A 21 7.91 -0.45 -10.31
N ALA A 22 7.54 -1.33 -11.26
CA ALA A 22 6.15 -1.69 -11.52
C ALA A 22 5.48 -2.42 -10.34
N TRP A 23 6.24 -3.20 -9.57
CA TRP A 23 5.73 -3.85 -8.35
C TRP A 23 5.59 -2.90 -7.17
N ALA A 24 6.51 -1.94 -7.03
CA ALA A 24 6.52 -0.99 -5.94
C ALA A 24 5.47 0.13 -6.11
N ASN A 25 5.26 0.58 -7.34
CA ASN A 25 4.38 1.70 -7.64
C ASN A 25 2.90 1.28 -7.64
N LYS A 26 2.07 2.11 -7.00
CA LYS A 26 0.61 2.01 -7.07
C LYS A 26 0.00 3.40 -7.28
N ILE A 27 -1.18 3.42 -7.87
CA ILE A 27 -1.96 4.65 -8.10
C ILE A 27 -3.01 4.73 -6.99
N LEU A 28 -2.98 5.82 -6.24
CA LEU A 28 -4.01 6.14 -5.25
C LEU A 28 -5.28 6.66 -5.93
N PRO A 29 -6.46 6.52 -5.31
CA PRO A 29 -7.73 7.11 -5.76
C PRO A 29 -7.68 8.60 -6.13
N ASN A 30 -6.76 9.37 -5.54
CA ASN A 30 -6.53 10.78 -5.86
C ASN A 30 -5.68 11.00 -7.14
N GLY A 31 -5.23 9.94 -7.81
CA GLY A 31 -4.39 9.99 -9.02
C GLY A 31 -2.89 10.05 -8.75
N GLU A 32 -2.45 10.09 -7.49
CA GLU A 32 -1.01 10.13 -7.16
C GLU A 32 -0.37 8.74 -7.28
N ILE A 33 0.81 8.69 -7.89
CA ILE A 33 1.66 7.50 -7.89
C ILE A 33 2.48 7.49 -6.60
N VAL A 34 2.40 6.41 -5.83
CA VAL A 34 3.16 6.19 -4.61
C VAL A 34 3.85 4.83 -4.67
N GLY A 35 5.01 4.70 -4.03
CA GLY A 35 5.79 3.45 -4.06
C GLY A 35 7.21 3.63 -3.54
N GLU A 36 7.77 4.82 -3.72
CA GLU A 36 9.11 5.15 -3.26
C GLU A 36 9.15 5.58 -1.79
N VAL A 37 10.10 5.03 -1.04
CA VAL A 37 10.42 5.47 0.32
C VAL A 37 11.54 6.49 0.23
N THR A 38 11.23 7.75 0.53
CA THR A 38 12.19 8.86 0.42
C THR A 38 12.87 9.19 1.74
N LYS A 39 12.24 8.86 2.87
CA LYS A 39 12.76 9.16 4.21
C LYS A 39 13.18 7.89 4.96
N PRO A 40 14.27 7.94 5.74
CA PRO A 40 14.73 6.80 6.53
C PRO A 40 13.92 6.58 7.82
N TYR A 41 12.97 7.46 8.13
CA TYR A 41 12.22 7.40 9.40
C TYR A 41 11.18 6.28 9.41
N THR A 42 10.90 5.75 10.59
CA THR A 42 9.97 4.63 10.81
C THR A 42 8.66 5.11 11.44
N PHE A 43 8.63 5.23 12.76
CA PHE A 43 7.48 5.68 13.54
C PHE A 43 7.85 6.88 14.40
N HIS A 44 6.90 7.77 14.62
CA HIS A 44 7.07 8.85 15.57
C HIS A 44 7.03 8.32 17.01
N TYR A 45 8.07 8.59 17.78
CA TYR A 45 8.31 8.01 19.12
C TYR A 45 7.19 8.21 20.15
N LYS A 46 6.41 9.31 20.08
CA LYS A 46 5.29 9.55 21.02
C LYS A 46 3.96 8.96 20.58
N THR A 47 3.67 9.06 19.28
CA THR A 47 2.33 8.76 18.75
C THR A 47 2.25 7.34 18.19
N ASN A 48 3.39 6.67 18.02
CA ASN A 48 3.53 5.39 17.32
C ASN A 48 2.89 5.40 15.92
N LYS A 49 2.73 6.60 15.33
CA LYS A 49 2.23 6.74 13.97
C LYS A 49 3.40 6.63 13.00
N PRO A 50 3.25 5.91 11.89
CA PRO A 50 4.28 5.83 10.87
C PRO A 50 4.52 7.20 10.24
N GLU A 51 5.78 7.47 9.94
CA GLU A 51 6.18 8.73 9.31
C GLU A 51 5.78 8.77 7.83
N LYS A 52 5.34 9.94 7.37
CA LYS A 52 4.95 10.13 5.97
C LYS A 52 6.19 10.02 5.08
N ASP A 53 6.08 9.14 4.07
CA ASP A 53 7.13 8.76 3.12
C ASP A 53 8.33 8.04 3.78
N GLY A 54 8.13 7.53 4.99
CA GLY A 54 9.05 6.67 5.71
C GLY A 54 8.87 5.18 5.40
N LEU A 55 9.64 4.34 6.10
CA LEU A 55 9.69 2.89 5.90
C LEU A 55 8.36 2.17 6.13
N PHE A 56 7.44 2.77 6.88
CA PHE A 56 6.12 2.20 7.19
C PHE A 56 4.96 3.11 6.73
N CYS A 57 5.19 3.95 5.71
CA CYS A 57 4.20 4.90 5.23
C CYS A 57 2.89 4.20 4.83
N GLU A 58 1.77 4.58 5.47
CA GLU A 58 0.45 4.00 5.19
C GLU A 58 -0.01 4.21 3.75
N ARG A 59 0.47 5.28 3.09
CA ARG A 59 0.18 5.52 1.66
C ARG A 59 0.81 4.47 0.77
N ILE A 60 2.00 3.96 1.09
CA ILE A 60 2.72 2.98 0.27
C ILE A 60 2.21 1.57 0.59
N PHE A 61 2.29 1.17 1.86
CA PHE A 61 2.02 -0.21 2.28
C PHE A 61 0.54 -0.48 2.58
N GLY A 62 -0.26 0.56 2.82
CA GLY A 62 -1.67 0.46 3.20
C GLY A 62 -1.94 0.89 4.64
N PRO A 63 -3.22 1.06 5.00
CA PRO A 63 -3.61 1.58 6.30
C PRO A 63 -3.33 0.59 7.44
N ILE A 64 -2.99 1.09 8.64
CA ILE A 64 -2.78 0.24 9.84
C ILE A 64 -4.08 -0.46 10.24
N LYS A 65 -5.22 0.24 10.12
CA LYS A 65 -6.55 -0.30 10.43
C LYS A 65 -7.37 -0.39 9.15
N SER A 66 -7.97 -1.55 8.93
CA SER A 66 -8.84 -1.77 7.77
C SER A 66 -9.97 -0.75 7.73
N GLY A 67 -10.14 -0.11 6.57
CA GLY A 67 -11.18 0.89 6.37
C GLY A 67 -10.92 2.24 7.05
N ILE A 68 -9.75 2.51 7.62
CA ILE A 68 -9.41 3.81 8.21
C ILE A 68 -8.17 4.38 7.50
N CYS A 69 -8.32 5.57 6.92
CA CYS A 69 -7.25 6.31 6.28
C CYS A 69 -6.39 7.05 7.30
N ALA A 70 -5.12 7.30 6.98
CA ALA A 70 -4.18 8.06 7.81
C ALA A 70 -4.71 9.45 8.23
N CYS A 71 -5.53 10.08 7.37
CA CYS A 71 -6.16 11.37 7.65
C CYS A 71 -7.33 11.30 8.65
N GLY A 72 -7.76 10.10 9.04
CA GLY A 72 -8.89 9.86 9.95
C GLY A 72 -10.22 9.55 9.25
N ASN A 73 -10.30 9.65 7.92
CA ASN A 73 -11.48 9.24 7.17
C ASN A 73 -11.69 7.72 7.28
N TYR A 74 -12.93 7.26 7.44
CA TYR A 74 -13.27 5.85 7.54
C TYR A 74 -14.25 5.43 6.44
N ARG A 75 -14.14 4.19 5.94
CA ARG A 75 -15.12 3.59 5.02
C ARG A 75 -16.34 3.16 5.81
N VAL A 76 -17.52 3.59 5.37
CA VAL A 76 -18.79 3.03 5.85
C VAL A 76 -19.01 1.70 5.13
N ILE A 77 -19.14 0.61 5.89
CA ILE A 77 -19.42 -0.74 5.37
C ILE A 77 -20.88 -0.76 4.92
N GLY A 78 -21.17 -0.30 3.70
CA GLY A 78 -22.54 -0.24 3.19
C GLY A 78 -22.65 0.20 1.73
N ASP A 79 -21.88 1.21 1.33
CA ASP A 79 -22.03 1.81 0.00
C ASP A 79 -20.86 1.47 -0.93
N LYS A 80 -21.04 0.40 -1.73
CA LYS A 80 -20.11 -0.02 -2.80
C LYS A 80 -19.84 1.05 -3.87
N LYS A 81 -20.59 2.16 -3.85
CA LYS A 81 -20.46 3.27 -4.81
C LYS A 81 -19.46 4.35 -4.38
N GLU A 82 -19.05 4.39 -3.11
CA GLU A 82 -18.12 5.40 -2.58
C GLU A 82 -16.67 4.92 -2.40
N ASP A 83 -16.41 3.63 -2.61
CA ASP A 83 -15.08 3.02 -2.54
C ASP A 83 -14.04 3.71 -3.45
N GLN A 84 -14.50 4.37 -4.52
CA GLN A 84 -13.67 5.08 -5.49
C GLN A 84 -13.12 6.43 -4.98
N LYS A 85 -13.63 6.96 -3.86
CA LYS A 85 -13.20 8.23 -3.26
C LYS A 85 -12.60 8.08 -1.87
N PHE A 86 -12.52 6.87 -1.35
CA PHE A 86 -11.85 6.65 -0.08
C PHE A 86 -10.35 6.64 -0.31
N CYS A 87 -9.68 7.73 0.11
CA CYS A 87 -8.23 7.91 0.22
C CYS A 87 -7.39 6.95 -0.65
#